data_AF-D4ZKN3-F1
#
_entry.id   AF-D4ZKN3-F1
#
_cell.length_a   1.000
_cell.length_b   1.000
_cell.length_c   1.000
_cell.angle_alpha   90.00
_cell.angle_beta   90.00
_cell.angle_gamma   90.00
#
_symmetry.space_group_name_H-M   'P 1'
#
loop_
_entity.id
_entity.type
_entity.pdbx_description
1 polymer ?
#
loop_
_entity_poly.entity_id
_entity_poly.type
_entity_poly.pdbx_seq_one_letter_code
_entity_poly.pdbx_strand_id
1 'polypeptide(L)'
;MMKMIDRLVNYGLLVSTLAQGKMTWQLGKRKAAVIELNQSASIGVVINVPIETESDWLRHMSLVLAACEEARDCGLEYQNNEWILWRYYDESQDEDALYQALLFQQALANFLEKDRGQILEQHSASIVGRVV
;
A
#
# COMPACT_ATOMS: atom_id res chain seq x y z
N MET A 1 -28.06 3.23 0.76
CA MET A 1 -26.79 2.61 0.35
C MET A 1 -25.71 3.14 1.26
N MET A 2 -24.97 2.25 1.93
CA MET A 2 -23.95 2.63 2.92
C MET A 2 -22.62 2.92 2.20
N LYS A 3 -21.92 3.98 2.59
CA LYS A 3 -20.64 4.35 1.95
C LYS A 3 -19.52 3.38 2.34
N MET A 4 -18.52 3.22 1.49
CA MET A 4 -17.38 2.32 1.77
C MET A 4 -16.66 2.65 3.09
N ILE A 5 -16.46 3.94 3.41
CA ILE A 5 -15.82 4.32 4.67
C ILE A 5 -16.66 3.89 5.88
N ASP A 6 -17.98 4.08 5.81
CA ASP A 6 -18.89 3.63 6.87
C ASP A 6 -18.81 2.11 7.03
N ARG A 7 -18.74 1.35 5.93
CA ARG A 7 -18.52 -0.11 5.96
C ARG A 7 -17.23 -0.45 6.71
N LEU A 8 -16.11 0.12 6.28
CA LEU A 8 -14.78 -0.15 6.87
C LEU A 8 -14.71 0.20 8.35
N VAL A 9 -15.35 1.30 8.76
CA VAL A 9 -15.44 1.71 10.17
C VAL A 9 -16.33 0.76 10.97
N ASN A 10 -17.51 0.40 10.45
CA ASN A 10 -18.45 -0.49 11.13
C ASN A 10 -17.89 -1.90 11.35
N TYR A 11 -17.06 -2.40 10.44
CA TYR A 11 -16.36 -3.67 10.61
C TYR A 11 -15.10 -3.57 11.50
N GLY A 12 -14.77 -2.39 12.02
CA GLY A 12 -13.60 -2.16 12.86
C GLY A 12 -12.27 -2.29 12.10
N LEU A 13 -12.30 -2.18 10.76
CA LEU A 13 -11.12 -2.32 9.90
C LEU A 13 -10.38 -1.00 9.77
N LEU A 14 -11.13 0.11 9.75
CA LEU A 14 -10.63 1.48 9.68
C LEU A 14 -11.04 2.24 10.94
N VAL A 15 -10.06 2.80 11.65
CA VAL A 15 -10.29 3.54 12.89
C VAL A 15 -9.96 5.00 12.66
N SER A 16 -10.89 5.89 13.00
CA SER A 16 -10.64 7.32 13.03
C SER A 16 -10.31 7.81 14.44
N THR A 17 -9.26 8.62 14.56
CA THR A 17 -8.94 9.33 15.80
C THR A 17 -8.88 10.83 15.53
N LEU A 18 -9.62 11.62 16.30
CA LEU A 18 -9.53 13.08 16.25
C LEU A 18 -8.43 13.54 17.20
N ALA A 19 -7.29 13.98 16.66
CA ALA A 19 -6.18 14.49 17.44
C ALA A 19 -5.89 15.95 17.03
N GLN A 20 -5.91 16.87 18.01
CA GLN A 20 -5.62 18.30 17.79
C GLN A 20 -6.47 18.94 16.66
N GLY A 21 -7.74 18.53 16.56
CA GLY A 21 -8.66 19.04 15.53
C GLY A 21 -8.44 18.48 14.12
N LYS A 22 -7.50 17.54 13.94
CA LYS A 22 -7.28 16.82 12.68
C LYS A 22 -7.76 15.38 12.82
N MET A 23 -8.55 14.95 11.84
CA MET A 23 -8.94 13.55 11.71
C MET A 23 -7.73 12.77 11.21
N THR A 24 -7.36 11.73 11.94
CA THR A 24 -6.33 10.78 11.56
C THR A 24 -6.97 9.41 11.39
N TRP A 25 -6.53 8.66 10.39
CA TRP A 25 -7.04 7.33 10.11
C TRP A 25 -5.98 6.29 10.43
N GLN A 26 -6.44 5.12 10.85
CA GLN A 26 -5.59 3.95 11.10
C GLN A 26 -6.20 2.72 10.45
N LEU A 27 -5.38 2.00 9.69
CA LEU A 27 -5.72 0.68 9.16
C LEU A 27 -4.85 -0.35 9.89
N GLY A 28 -5.45 -1.08 10.82
CA GLY A 28 -4.71 -1.89 11.79
C GLY A 28 -3.80 -1.02 12.66
N LYS A 29 -2.47 -1.24 12.58
CA LYS A 29 -1.47 -0.46 13.33
C LYS A 29 -0.82 0.67 12.51
N ARG A 30 -1.20 0.81 11.24
CA ARG A 30 -0.59 1.77 10.32
C ARG A 30 -1.40 3.05 10.26
N LYS A 31 -0.70 4.18 10.21
CA LYS A 31 -1.31 5.45 9.80
C LYS A 31 -1.90 5.28 8.40
N ALA A 32 -3.11 5.76 8.22
CA ALA A 32 -3.82 5.70 6.96
C ALA A 32 -4.22 7.09 6.48
N ALA A 33 -4.36 7.20 5.16
CA ALA A 33 -4.98 8.30 4.46
C ALA A 33 -6.24 7.78 3.76
N VAL A 34 -7.23 8.65 3.62
CA VAL A 34 -8.53 8.28 3.07
C VAL A 34 -8.94 9.30 2.04
N ILE A 35 -9.28 8.82 0.85
CA ILE A 35 -9.97 9.58 -0.18
C ILE A 35 -11.33 8.95 -0.36
N GLU A 36 -12.37 9.66 0.09
CA GLU A 36 -13.75 9.23 -0.06
C GLU A 36 -14.27 9.64 -1.44
N LEU A 37 -14.85 8.68 -2.14
CA LEU A 37 -15.66 8.89 -3.34
C LEU A 37 -17.10 8.51 -3.00
N ASN A 38 -18.08 8.91 -3.82
CA ASN A 38 -19.51 8.78 -3.48
C ASN A 38 -19.90 7.43 -2.86
N GLN A 39 -19.44 6.34 -3.47
CA GLN A 39 -19.76 4.96 -3.09
C GLN A 39 -18.50 4.13 -2.80
N SER A 40 -17.37 4.51 -3.38
CA SER A 40 -16.07 3.85 -3.20
C SER A 40 -15.12 4.67 -2.33
N ALA A 41 -13.97 4.09 -2.00
CA ALA A 41 -12.92 4.80 -1.29
C ALA A 41 -11.54 4.31 -1.71
N SER A 42 -10.55 5.21 -1.68
CA SER A 42 -9.14 4.83 -1.72
C SER A 42 -8.57 4.94 -0.32
N ILE A 43 -7.95 3.87 0.16
CA ILE A 43 -7.27 3.83 1.46
C ILE A 43 -5.77 3.76 1.20
N GLY A 44 -5.05 4.75 1.70
CA GLY A 44 -3.59 4.80 1.67
C GLY A 44 -3.05 4.32 2.99
N VAL A 45 -2.08 3.41 2.99
CA VAL A 45 -1.31 3.06 4.20
C VAL A 45 0.09 3.65 4.10
N VAL A 46 0.53 4.31 5.17
CA VAL A 46 1.89 4.82 5.23
C VAL A 46 2.86 3.66 5.35
N ILE A 47 3.91 3.69 4.51
CA ILE A 47 5.00 2.72 4.48
C ILE A 47 6.33 3.39 4.75
N ASN A 48 7.18 2.71 5.50
CA ASN A 48 8.50 3.20 5.90
C ASN A 48 9.58 2.69 4.95
N VAL A 49 9.89 3.50 3.94
CA VAL A 49 10.91 3.22 2.93
C VAL A 49 12.12 4.13 3.17
N PRO A 50 13.37 3.61 3.18
CA PRO A 50 14.55 4.44 3.31
C PRO A 50 14.69 5.43 2.14
N ILE A 51 14.80 6.72 2.45
CA ILE A 51 14.91 7.83 1.48
C ILE A 51 16.12 7.62 0.53
N GLU A 52 17.17 6.97 1.01
CA GLU A 52 18.41 6.71 0.26
C GLU A 52 18.22 5.74 -0.92
N THR A 53 17.10 5.01 -0.98
CA THR A 53 16.82 3.98 -2.01
C THR A 53 15.73 4.38 -3.00
N GLU A 54 15.19 5.60 -2.90
CA GLU A 54 13.90 5.99 -3.51
C GLU A 54 13.77 5.70 -5.02
N SER A 55 14.78 5.99 -5.84
CA SER A 55 14.64 5.90 -7.30
C SER A 55 14.62 4.44 -7.81
N ASP A 56 15.57 3.61 -7.39
CA ASP A 56 15.63 2.20 -7.79
C ASP A 56 14.55 1.37 -7.10
N TRP A 57 14.26 1.65 -5.83
CA TRP A 57 13.17 1.04 -5.09
C TRP A 57 11.83 1.32 -5.78
N LEU A 58 11.53 2.58 -6.11
CA LEU A 58 10.25 2.94 -6.74
C LEU A 58 10.07 2.23 -8.07
N ARG A 59 11.13 2.17 -8.89
CA ARG A 59 11.09 1.47 -10.17
C ARG A 59 10.79 -0.03 -9.99
N HIS A 60 11.53 -0.70 -9.10
CA HIS A 60 11.32 -2.14 -8.87
C HIS A 60 9.95 -2.42 -8.27
N MET A 61 9.53 -1.64 -7.28
CA MET A 61 8.24 -1.84 -6.63
C MET A 61 7.08 -1.53 -7.58
N SER A 62 7.19 -0.52 -8.44
CA SER A 62 6.18 -0.28 -9.48
C SER A 62 6.06 -1.46 -10.44
N LEU A 63 7.17 -2.13 -10.78
CA LEU A 63 7.13 -3.36 -11.59
C LEU A 63 6.50 -4.54 -10.84
N VAL A 64 6.80 -4.71 -9.55
CA VAL A 64 6.17 -5.74 -8.70
C VAL A 64 4.66 -5.53 -8.65
N LEU A 65 4.21 -4.29 -8.42
CA LEU A 65 2.78 -3.95 -8.41
C LEU A 65 2.13 -4.23 -9.77
N ALA A 66 2.79 -3.85 -10.86
CA ALA A 66 2.29 -4.10 -12.21
C ALA A 66 2.20 -5.60 -12.56
N ALA A 67 3.10 -6.43 -12.01
CA ALA A 67 3.13 -7.87 -12.26
C ALA A 67 2.18 -8.68 -11.36
N CYS A 68 1.72 -8.13 -10.24
CA CYS A 68 0.83 -8.80 -9.30
C CYS A 68 -0.64 -8.45 -9.61
N GLU A 69 -1.42 -9.47 -9.99
CA GLU A 69 -2.83 -9.30 -10.36
C GLU A 69 -3.67 -8.72 -9.20
N GLU A 70 -3.40 -9.14 -7.98
CA GLU A 70 -4.06 -8.69 -6.76
C GLU A 70 -3.71 -7.24 -6.37
N ALA A 71 -2.66 -6.67 -6.97
CA ALA A 71 -2.19 -5.31 -6.75
C ALA A 71 -2.61 -4.33 -7.86
N ARG A 72 -3.46 -4.74 -8.82
CA ARG A 72 -3.93 -3.85 -9.91
C ARG A 72 -4.61 -2.58 -9.42
N ASP A 73 -5.29 -2.66 -8.28
CA ASP A 73 -5.98 -1.53 -7.66
C ASP A 73 -5.06 -0.70 -6.74
N CYS A 74 -3.76 -1.00 -6.71
CA CYS A 74 -2.79 -0.35 -5.84
C CYS A 74 -1.93 0.68 -6.58
N GLY A 75 -1.48 1.69 -5.84
CA GLY A 75 -0.57 2.72 -6.34
C GLY A 75 0.36 3.25 -5.27
N LEU A 76 1.50 3.82 -5.68
CA LEU A 76 2.46 4.47 -4.79
C LEU A 76 2.42 5.98 -4.98
N GLU A 77 2.40 6.70 -3.87
CA GLU A 77 2.52 8.16 -3.85
C GLU A 77 3.57 8.56 -2.81
N TYR A 78 4.38 9.56 -3.14
CA TYR A 78 5.24 10.23 -2.16
C TYR A 78 4.67 11.62 -1.86
N GLN A 79 4.23 11.83 -0.61
CA GLN A 79 3.64 13.09 -0.18
C GLN A 79 4.01 13.38 1.28
N ASN A 80 4.27 14.64 1.61
CA ASN A 80 4.58 15.07 2.99
C ASN A 80 5.73 14.29 3.65
N ASN A 81 6.75 13.91 2.87
CA ASN A 81 7.90 13.13 3.33
C ASN A 81 7.53 11.71 3.81
N GLU A 82 6.44 11.15 3.29
CA GLU A 82 5.95 9.81 3.56
C GLU A 82 5.63 9.09 2.23
N TRP A 83 5.96 7.81 2.16
CA TRP A 83 5.46 6.93 1.11
C TRP A 83 4.11 6.35 1.50
N ILE A 84 3.17 6.36 0.55
CA ILE A 84 1.81 5.89 0.75
C ILE A 84 1.50 4.81 -0.29
N LEU A 85 1.11 3.64 0.20
CA LEU A 85 0.53 2.58 -0.63
C LEU A 85 -0.99 2.76 -0.65
N TRP A 86 -1.50 3.28 -1.74
CA TRP A 86 -2.92 3.39 -2.01
C TRP A 86 -3.50 2.07 -2.50
N ARG A 87 -4.75 1.80 -2.13
CA ARG A 87 -5.60 0.80 -2.77
C ARG A 87 -7.02 1.34 -2.92
N TYR A 88 -7.62 1.13 -4.10
CA TYR A 88 -9.03 1.41 -4.35
C TYR A 88 -9.94 0.28 -3.84
N TYR A 89 -11.07 0.67 -3.25
CA TYR A 89 -12.10 -0.22 -2.73
C TYR A 89 -13.46 0.16 -3.32
N ASP A 90 -14.06 -0.80 -4.00
CA ASP A 90 -15.34 -0.63 -4.69
C ASP A 90 -16.51 -1.10 -3.82
N GLU A 91 -17.65 -0.41 -3.92
CA GLU A 91 -18.83 -0.78 -3.14
C GLU A 91 -19.38 -2.17 -3.47
N SER A 92 -19.12 -2.68 -4.67
CA SER A 92 -19.61 -3.99 -5.11
C SER A 92 -18.88 -5.17 -4.45
N GLN A 93 -17.78 -4.91 -3.74
CA GLN A 93 -17.05 -5.93 -3.00
C GLN A 93 -17.89 -6.45 -1.83
N ASP A 94 -18.05 -7.76 -1.75
CA ASP A 94 -18.61 -8.42 -0.57
C ASP A 94 -17.65 -8.33 0.63
N GLU A 95 -18.10 -8.77 1.80
CA GLU A 95 -17.35 -8.65 3.05
C GLU A 95 -16.05 -9.47 3.04
N ASP A 96 -16.07 -10.67 2.47
CA ASP A 96 -14.92 -11.56 2.41
C ASP A 96 -13.86 -11.01 1.45
N ALA A 97 -14.27 -10.57 0.27
CA ALA A 97 -13.40 -9.94 -0.71
C ALA A 97 -12.77 -8.66 -0.15
N LEU A 98 -13.55 -7.85 0.57
CA LEU A 98 -13.07 -6.63 1.23
C LEU A 98 -12.01 -6.97 2.30
N TYR A 99 -12.29 -7.96 3.15
CA TYR A 99 -11.37 -8.39 4.19
C TYR A 99 -10.05 -8.92 3.60
N GLN A 100 -10.11 -9.78 2.58
CA GLN A 100 -8.93 -10.28 1.88
C GLN A 100 -8.15 -9.16 1.21
N ALA A 101 -8.84 -8.19 0.60
CA ALA A 101 -8.21 -7.03 -0.02
C ALA A 101 -7.39 -6.19 0.99
N LEU A 102 -7.94 -5.99 2.19
CA LEU A 102 -7.25 -5.27 3.26
C LEU A 102 -6.07 -6.05 3.83
N LEU A 103 -6.23 -7.36 4.07
CA LEU A 103 -5.13 -8.22 4.48
C LEU A 103 -4.00 -8.21 3.47
N PHE A 104 -4.34 -8.30 2.18
CA PHE A 104 -3.38 -8.21 1.09
C PHE A 104 -2.67 -6.85 1.09
N GLN A 105 -3.39 -5.74 1.23
CA GLN A 105 -2.76 -4.40 1.29
C GLN A 105 -1.76 -4.31 2.44
N GLN A 106 -2.09 -4.87 3.61
CA GLN A 106 -1.18 -4.90 4.76
C GLN A 106 0.04 -5.80 4.52
N ALA A 107 -0.15 -6.96 3.88
CA ALA A 107 0.93 -7.86 3.52
C ALA A 107 1.87 -7.22 2.49
N LEU A 108 1.30 -6.56 1.48
CA LEU A 108 2.03 -5.83 0.46
C LEU A 108 2.82 -4.66 1.06
N ALA A 109 2.21 -3.87 1.95
CA ALA A 109 2.93 -2.83 2.69
C ALA A 109 4.16 -3.38 3.44
N ASN A 110 4.02 -4.52 4.12
CA ASN A 110 5.14 -5.18 4.80
C ASN A 110 6.21 -5.68 3.81
N PHE A 111 5.80 -6.16 2.63
CA PHE A 111 6.72 -6.60 1.58
C PHE A 111 7.55 -5.42 1.03
N LEU A 112 6.88 -4.32 0.70
CA LEU A 112 7.49 -3.11 0.16
C LEU A 112 8.52 -2.48 1.12
N GLU A 113 8.30 -2.59 2.43
CA GLU A 113 9.24 -2.11 3.47
C GLU A 113 10.43 -3.05 3.69
N LYS A 114 10.28 -4.34 3.36
CA LYS A 114 11.31 -5.36 3.56
C LYS A 114 12.29 -5.44 2.40
N ASP A 115 11.89 -5.05 1.19
CA ASP A 115 12.79 -5.10 0.04
C ASP A 115 13.88 -4.01 0.14
N ARG A 116 15.01 -4.40 0.72
CA ARG A 116 16.20 -3.56 0.93
C ARG A 116 17.25 -3.74 -0.18
N GLY A 117 16.83 -4.01 -1.42
CA GLY A 117 17.77 -4.10 -2.55
C GLY A 117 18.74 -5.30 -2.52
N GLN A 118 18.62 -6.20 -1.53
CA GLN A 118 19.57 -7.32 -1.37
C GLN A 118 19.46 -8.38 -2.46
N ILE A 119 18.36 -8.43 -3.22
CA ILE A 119 18.15 -9.48 -4.24
C ILE A 119 18.99 -9.21 -5.49
N LEU A 120 19.37 -7.96 -5.79
CA LEU A 120 20.08 -7.63 -7.04
C LEU A 120 21.60 -7.53 -6.90
N GLU A 121 22.14 -7.22 -5.71
CA GLU A 121 23.60 -7.25 -5.50
C GLU A 121 24.19 -8.66 -5.65
N GLN A 122 23.40 -9.70 -5.36
CA GLN A 122 23.85 -11.09 -5.53
C GLN A 122 23.93 -11.52 -7.00
N HIS A 123 23.28 -10.81 -7.91
CA HIS A 123 23.23 -11.17 -9.34
C HIS A 123 24.00 -10.22 -10.26
N SER A 124 24.25 -8.97 -9.87
CA SER A 124 25.11 -8.06 -10.65
C SER A 124 26.58 -8.50 -10.68
N ALA A 125 27.04 -9.29 -9.69
CA ALA A 125 28.36 -9.95 -9.72
C ALA A 125 28.42 -11.18 -10.66
N SER A 126 27.27 -11.68 -11.16
CA SER A 126 27.21 -12.92 -11.95
C SER A 126 27.06 -12.68 -13.46
N ILE A 127 26.77 -11.46 -13.92
CA ILE A 127 26.51 -11.20 -15.34
C ILE A 127 27.76 -10.70 -16.08
N VAL A 128 28.77 -10.18 -15.37
CA VAL A 128 30.07 -9.80 -15.94
C VAL A 128 31.07 -10.95 -15.76
N GLY A 129 30.88 -12.05 -16.48
CA GLY A 129 31.87 -13.12 -16.45
C GLY A 129 31.39 -14.47 -16.94
N ARG A 130 31.10 -14.58 -18.24
CA ARG A 130 31.38 -15.75 -19.09
C ARG A 130 30.67 -15.58 -20.42
N VAL A 131 31.41 -15.17 -21.44
CA VAL A 131 31.55 -15.99 -22.66
C VAL A 131 32.99 -15.84 -23.12
N VAL A 132 33.63 -17.02 -23.24
CA VAL A 132 34.95 -17.31 -23.80
C VAL A 132 34.87 -17.24 -25.32
#